data_AF-A0A343TN50-F1
#
_entry.id   AF-A0A343TN50-F1
#
_cell.length_a   1.000
_cell.length_b   1.000
_cell.length_c   1.000
_cell.angle_alpha   90.00
_cell.angle_beta   90.00
_cell.angle_gamma   90.00
#
_symmetry.space_group_name_H-M   'P 1'
#
loop_
_entity.id
_entity.type
_entity.pdbx_description
1 polymer ?
#
loop_
_entity_poly.entity_id
_entity_poly.type
_entity_poly.pdbx_seq_one_letter_code
_entity_poly.pdbx_strand_id
1 'polypeptide(L)'
;MTRGIVRPDRRRRLSTRTRELVAVYTLGWGRVFIRDSDGRTRLSGLPEDLDAIPAAGGYDDTDAVIEEAVRELLRRGPELRLSLAVEKYRTGNVSLDRAAELTGVSAAAFRDELADRGIDRDTGFLSDAQRRDRLERFTG
;
A
#
# COMPACT_ATOMS: atom_id res chain seq x y z
N MET A 1 33.48 -26.76 28.44
CA MET A 1 33.93 -26.57 27.04
C MET A 1 32.96 -25.62 26.34
N THR A 2 32.77 -24.41 26.86
CA THR A 2 33.40 -23.11 26.49
C THR A 2 32.96 -22.58 25.13
N ARG A 3 31.89 -21.76 25.14
CA ARG A 3 31.43 -20.91 24.04
C ARG A 3 32.46 -19.80 23.79
N GLY A 4 32.97 -19.70 22.56
CA GLY A 4 33.87 -18.63 22.13
C GLY A 4 33.10 -17.33 21.87
N ILE A 5 33.37 -16.30 22.65
CA ILE A 5 32.90 -14.93 22.42
C ILE A 5 33.96 -14.24 21.53
N VAL A 6 33.61 -13.94 20.28
CA VAL A 6 34.46 -13.13 19.38
C VAL A 6 34.18 -11.66 19.67
N ARG A 7 35.19 -10.93 20.17
CA ARG A 7 35.12 -9.48 20.37
C ARG A 7 35.52 -8.76 19.07
N PRO A 8 34.74 -7.79 18.57
CA PRO A 8 35.15 -7.00 17.41
C PRO A 8 36.16 -5.93 17.83
N ASP A 9 37.24 -5.83 17.07
CA ASP A 9 38.31 -4.85 17.25
C ASP A 9 37.84 -3.44 16.85
N ARG A 10 38.19 -2.44 17.68
CA ARG A 10 37.90 -1.03 17.44
C ARG A 10 39.18 -0.38 16.92
N ARG A 11 39.21 0.00 15.63
CA ARG A 11 39.73 1.29 15.12
C ARG A 11 39.75 1.33 13.59
N ARG A 12 38.83 2.11 13.00
CA ARG A 12 39.14 3.07 11.92
C ARG A 12 37.99 4.08 11.79
N ARG A 13 38.35 5.36 11.82
CA ARG A 13 37.43 6.52 11.88
C ARG A 13 37.25 7.07 10.47
N LEU A 14 36.03 6.92 9.96
CA LEU A 14 35.17 7.82 9.15
C LEU A 14 35.75 8.54 7.91
N SER A 15 35.11 8.30 6.76
CA SER A 15 34.61 9.38 5.90
C SER A 15 33.53 8.86 4.94
N THR A 16 32.45 9.64 4.84
CA THR A 16 31.22 9.52 4.02
C THR A 16 30.08 8.63 4.56
N ARG A 17 29.08 9.32 5.16
CA ARG A 17 27.68 8.92 5.47
C ARG A 17 27.40 7.42 5.44
N THR A 18 27.82 6.75 6.50
CA THR A 18 27.54 5.33 6.76
C THR A 18 26.07 5.17 7.15
N ARG A 19 25.29 4.54 6.26
CA ARG A 19 24.00 3.91 6.58
C ARG A 19 24.24 2.97 7.76
N GLU A 20 23.64 3.24 8.92
CA GLU A 20 23.75 2.36 10.08
C GLU A 20 22.96 1.06 9.79
N LEU A 21 23.69 -0.01 9.49
CA LEU A 21 23.15 -1.36 9.45
C LEU A 21 22.96 -1.83 10.90
N VAL A 22 21.71 -1.89 11.37
CA VAL A 22 21.43 -2.16 12.79
C VAL A 22 21.35 -3.65 13.13
N ALA A 23 21.09 -4.55 12.18
CA ALA A 23 21.30 -6.00 12.33
C ALA A 23 20.98 -6.77 11.04
N VAL A 24 21.68 -7.87 10.80
CA VAL A 24 21.42 -8.88 9.76
C VAL A 24 21.09 -10.20 10.46
N TYR A 25 19.92 -10.77 10.20
CA TYR A 25 19.52 -12.08 10.73
C TYR A 25 19.29 -13.07 9.58
N THR A 26 19.69 -14.33 9.77
CA THR A 26 19.42 -15.45 8.87
C THR A 26 18.55 -16.49 9.58
N LEU A 27 17.40 -16.86 9.02
CA LEU A 27 16.58 -17.97 9.50
C LEU A 27 16.41 -18.97 8.37
N GLY A 28 17.07 -20.14 8.48
CA GLY A 28 16.75 -21.42 7.84
C GLY A 28 16.70 -21.55 6.31
N TRP A 29 16.63 -20.44 5.57
CA TRP A 29 16.45 -20.38 4.11
C TRP A 29 17.14 -19.12 3.56
N GLY A 30 18.43 -18.92 3.81
CA GLY A 30 19.26 -17.88 3.14
C GLY A 30 18.74 -16.43 3.16
N ARG A 31 17.71 -16.10 3.94
CA ARG A 31 16.97 -14.84 3.85
C ARG A 31 17.53 -13.84 4.83
N VAL A 32 18.02 -12.72 4.31
CA VAL A 32 18.53 -11.60 5.10
C VAL A 32 17.36 -10.64 5.35
N PHE A 33 17.22 -10.18 6.59
CA PHE A 33 16.29 -9.12 6.96
C PHE A 33 17.10 -7.89 7.34
N ILE A 34 16.80 -6.75 6.71
CA ILE A 34 17.43 -5.47 7.05
C ILE A 34 16.45 -4.67 7.91
N ARG A 35 16.95 -4.24 9.08
CA ARG A 35 16.28 -3.25 9.91
C ARG A 35 16.68 -1.86 9.41
N ASP A 36 15.70 -1.11 8.91
CA ASP A 36 15.88 0.31 8.55
C ASP A 36 16.03 1.18 9.82
N SER A 37 16.64 2.36 9.67
CA SER A 37 16.68 3.46 10.65
C SER A 37 15.33 3.79 11.28
N ASP A 38 14.22 3.56 10.56
CA ASP A 38 12.85 3.78 11.06
C ASP A 38 12.29 2.60 11.88
N GLY A 39 13.11 1.59 12.19
CA GLY A 39 12.72 0.42 12.98
C GLY A 39 11.88 -0.62 12.22
N ARG A 40 11.63 -0.42 10.92
CA ARG A 40 10.91 -1.38 10.06
C ARG A 40 11.84 -2.49 9.60
N THR A 41 11.36 -3.73 9.71
CA THR A 41 12.01 -4.90 9.12
C THR A 41 11.56 -4.99 7.67
N ARG A 42 12.45 -4.76 6.70
CA ARG A 42 12.17 -5.05 5.30
C ARG A 42 12.73 -6.44 4.97
N LEU A 43 12.04 -7.17 4.09
CA LEU A 43 12.66 -8.27 3.36
C LEU A 43 13.85 -7.65 2.61
N SER A 44 15.07 -7.98 3.02
CA SER A 44 16.20 -7.67 2.16
C SER A 44 16.11 -8.62 0.97
N GLY A 45 16.44 -8.14 -0.23
CA GLY A 45 16.29 -8.95 -1.42
C GLY A 45 14.96 -8.75 -2.15
N LEU A 46 14.00 -7.96 -1.63
CA LEU A 46 12.70 -7.84 -2.30
C LEU A 46 12.79 -7.28 -3.74
N PRO A 47 13.56 -6.22 -4.03
CA PRO A 47 13.79 -5.79 -5.40
C PRO A 47 14.40 -6.89 -6.26
N GLU A 48 15.41 -7.58 -5.73
CA GLU A 48 16.10 -8.67 -6.42
C GLU A 48 15.17 -9.87 -6.69
N ASP A 49 14.30 -10.21 -5.74
CA ASP A 49 13.29 -11.27 -5.85
C ASP A 49 12.21 -10.87 -6.87
N LEU A 50 11.77 -9.61 -6.86
CA LEU A 50 10.80 -9.08 -7.82
C LEU A 50 11.33 -9.13 -9.26
N ASP A 51 12.63 -8.84 -9.45
CA ASP A 51 13.28 -8.94 -10.76
C ASP A 51 13.55 -10.41 -11.17
N ALA A 52 13.77 -11.30 -10.19
CA ALA A 52 14.02 -12.71 -10.46
C ALA A 52 12.76 -13.51 -10.86
N ILE A 53 11.57 -13.09 -10.42
CA ILE A 53 10.31 -13.81 -10.72
C ILE A 53 10.00 -13.83 -12.22
N PRO A 54 10.00 -12.70 -12.97
CA PRO A 54 9.81 -12.72 -14.42
C PRO A 54 10.91 -13.53 -15.13
N ALA A 55 12.16 -13.45 -14.66
CA ALA A 55 13.28 -14.22 -15.19
C ALA A 55 13.12 -15.74 -15.00
N ALA A 56 12.42 -16.17 -13.94
CA ALA A 56 12.04 -17.56 -13.72
C ALA A 56 10.87 -18.02 -14.62
N GLY A 57 10.19 -17.08 -15.29
CA GLY A 57 9.07 -17.31 -16.20
C GLY A 57 7.69 -17.20 -15.54
N GLY A 58 6.65 -17.01 -16.36
CA GLY A 58 5.25 -16.96 -15.92
C GLY A 58 4.68 -15.55 -15.69
N TYR A 59 5.51 -14.50 -15.83
CA TYR A 59 5.10 -13.09 -15.82
C TYR A 59 5.88 -12.33 -16.88
N ASP A 60 5.26 -11.32 -17.48
CA ASP A 60 5.88 -10.51 -18.54
C ASP A 60 6.97 -9.57 -17.98
N ASP A 61 6.72 -9.00 -16.80
CA ASP A 61 7.61 -8.07 -16.12
C ASP A 61 7.31 -7.97 -14.61
N THR A 62 8.07 -7.13 -13.91
CA THR A 62 7.91 -6.86 -12.48
C THR A 62 6.57 -6.23 -12.14
N ASP A 63 5.99 -5.41 -13.03
CA ASP A 63 4.69 -4.78 -12.80
C ASP A 63 3.58 -5.84 -12.81
N ALA A 64 3.62 -6.80 -13.72
CA ALA A 64 2.69 -7.94 -13.75
C ALA A 64 2.74 -8.77 -12.46
N VAL A 65 3.93 -8.96 -11.88
CA VAL A 65 4.09 -9.64 -10.58
C VAL A 65 3.45 -8.83 -9.46
N ILE A 66 3.66 -7.52 -9.42
CA ILE A 66 3.10 -6.62 -8.42
C ILE A 66 1.57 -6.58 -8.53
N GLU A 67 1.04 -6.47 -9.75
CA GLU A 67 -0.40 -6.46 -10.00
C GLU A 67 -1.07 -7.73 -9.49
N GLU A 68 -0.51 -8.90 -9.77
CA GLU A 68 -1.05 -10.17 -9.30
C GLU A 68 -0.91 -10.32 -7.78
N ALA A 69 0.22 -9.91 -7.19
CA ALA A 69 0.41 -9.91 -5.75
C ALA A 69 -0.59 -9.01 -5.02
N VAL A 70 -0.84 -7.80 -5.53
CA VAL A 70 -1.84 -6.88 -4.99
C VAL A 70 -3.24 -7.45 -5.16
N ARG A 71 -3.56 -8.01 -6.34
CA ARG A 71 -4.85 -8.66 -6.60
C ARG A 71 -5.12 -9.78 -5.61
N GLU A 72 -4.15 -10.66 -5.40
CA GLU A 72 -4.27 -11.80 -4.49
C GLU A 72 -4.37 -11.35 -3.03
N LEU A 73 -3.61 -10.33 -2.63
CA LEU A 73 -3.69 -9.70 -1.32
C LEU A 73 -5.11 -9.16 -1.04
N LEU A 74 -5.67 -8.41 -1.98
CA LEU A 74 -7.02 -7.83 -1.85
C LEU A 74 -8.13 -8.88 -1.94
N ARG A 75 -7.90 -9.97 -2.66
CA ARG A 75 -8.83 -11.11 -2.72
C ARG A 75 -8.91 -11.84 -1.38
N ARG A 76 -7.78 -11.99 -0.69
CA ARG A 76 -7.70 -12.65 0.63
C ARG A 76 -8.08 -11.72 1.79
N GLY A 77 -7.94 -10.41 1.62
CA GLY A 77 -8.25 -9.39 2.62
C GLY A 77 -9.41 -8.49 2.20
N PRO A 78 -10.67 -8.95 2.27
CA PRO A 78 -11.82 -8.13 1.88
C PRO A 78 -11.94 -6.84 2.70
N GLU A 79 -11.54 -6.82 3.97
CA GLU A 79 -11.50 -5.62 4.83
C GLU A 79 -10.41 -4.62 4.37
N LEU A 80 -9.28 -5.12 3.87
CA LEU A 80 -8.25 -4.30 3.27
C LEU A 80 -8.73 -3.70 1.95
N ARG A 81 -9.42 -4.50 1.12
CA ARG A 81 -10.06 -4.03 -0.12
C ARG A 81 -11.09 -2.94 0.15
N LEU A 82 -11.87 -3.09 1.22
CA LEU A 82 -12.81 -2.06 1.68
C LEU A 82 -12.08 -0.78 2.08
N SER A 83 -11.04 -0.90 2.89
CA SER A 83 -10.24 0.25 3.32
C SER A 83 -9.54 0.96 2.15
N LEU A 84 -9.05 0.21 1.17
CA LEU A 84 -8.49 0.76 -0.06
C LEU A 84 -9.54 1.51 -0.90
N ALA A 85 -10.74 0.95 -1.04
CA ALA A 85 -11.82 1.60 -1.77
C ALA A 85 -12.27 2.90 -1.08
N VAL A 86 -12.36 2.90 0.26
CA VAL A 86 -12.64 4.08 1.08
C VAL A 86 -11.58 5.15 0.86
N GLU A 87 -10.30 4.78 0.88
CA GLU A 87 -9.21 5.74 0.66
C GLU A 87 -9.27 6.33 -0.74
N LYS A 88 -9.42 5.49 -1.78
CA LYS A 88 -9.55 5.95 -3.16
C LYS A 88 -10.75 6.88 -3.38
N TYR A 89 -11.85 6.66 -2.64
CA TYR A 89 -13.02 7.54 -2.68
C TYR A 89 -12.69 8.89 -2.02
N ARG A 90 -12.14 8.87 -0.80
CA ARG A 90 -11.77 10.08 -0.04
C ARG A 90 -10.80 10.97 -0.79
N THR A 91 -9.82 10.39 -1.50
CA THR A 91 -8.84 11.15 -2.28
C THR A 91 -9.36 11.58 -3.66
N GLY A 92 -10.60 11.24 -4.02
CA GLY A 92 -11.22 11.60 -5.30
C GLY A 92 -10.71 10.78 -6.50
N ASN A 93 -9.93 9.71 -6.26
CA ASN A 93 -9.41 8.85 -7.32
C ASN A 93 -10.50 8.00 -7.97
N VAL A 94 -11.59 7.73 -7.25
CA VAL A 94 -12.75 6.98 -7.77
C VAL A 94 -14.07 7.60 -7.30
N SER A 95 -15.13 7.41 -8.08
CA SER A 95 -16.49 7.74 -7.65
C SER A 95 -17.00 6.77 -6.57
N LEU A 96 -18.10 7.12 -5.92
CA LEU A 96 -18.79 6.24 -4.98
C LEU A 96 -19.12 4.88 -5.62
N ASP A 97 -19.73 4.90 -6.81
CA ASP A 97 -20.16 3.69 -7.49
C ASP A 97 -18.96 2.81 -7.84
N ARG A 98 -17.86 3.44 -8.28
CA ARG A 98 -16.62 2.71 -8.56
C ARG A 98 -15.98 2.13 -7.29
N ALA A 99 -16.08 2.81 -6.15
CA ALA A 99 -15.61 2.28 -4.87
C ALA A 99 -16.48 1.10 -4.38
N ALA A 100 -17.80 1.17 -4.59
CA ALA A 100 -18.71 0.07 -4.29
C ALA A 100 -18.44 -1.15 -5.17
N GLU A 101 -18.20 -0.96 -6.48
CA GLU A 101 -17.79 -2.04 -7.38
C GLU A 101 -16.49 -2.72 -6.93
N LEU A 102 -15.47 -1.96 -6.52
CA LEU A 102 -14.20 -2.50 -6.04
C LEU A 102 -14.37 -3.43 -4.84
N THR A 103 -15.40 -3.19 -4.02
CA THR A 103 -15.70 -3.96 -2.81
C THR A 103 -16.77 -5.04 -3.05
N GLY A 104 -17.39 -5.07 -4.22
CA GLY A 104 -18.45 -6.02 -4.55
C GLY A 104 -19.73 -5.83 -3.72
N VAL A 105 -19.94 -4.62 -3.18
CA VAL A 105 -21.13 -4.26 -2.42
C VAL A 105 -21.96 -3.24 -3.19
N SER A 106 -23.20 -3.02 -2.77
CA SER A 106 -24.03 -1.99 -3.38
C SER A 106 -23.54 -0.59 -2.99
N ALA A 107 -23.83 0.41 -3.83
CA ALA A 107 -23.53 1.81 -3.49
C ALA A 107 -24.20 2.27 -2.18
N ALA A 108 -25.32 1.64 -1.78
CA ALA A 108 -25.96 1.89 -0.48
C ALA A 108 -25.13 1.31 0.67
N ALA A 109 -24.77 0.02 0.60
CA ALA A 109 -23.94 -0.61 1.63
C ALA A 109 -22.58 0.06 1.78
N PHE A 110 -21.99 0.52 0.67
CA PHE A 110 -20.75 1.30 0.72
C PHE A 110 -20.94 2.67 1.39
N ARG A 111 -22.12 3.32 1.23
CA ARG A 111 -22.43 4.55 1.96
C ARG A 111 -22.54 4.32 3.47
N ASP A 112 -23.15 3.21 3.87
CA ASP A 112 -23.29 2.86 5.27
C ASP A 112 -21.89 2.66 5.89
N GLU A 113 -20.99 1.96 5.18
CA GLU A 113 -19.59 1.82 5.63
C GLU A 113 -18.86 3.17 5.77
N LEU A 114 -19.10 4.11 4.84
CA LEU A 114 -18.52 5.45 4.94
C LEU A 114 -19.04 6.21 6.16
N ALA A 115 -20.35 6.13 6.41
CA ALA A 115 -21.01 6.76 7.56
C ALA A 115 -20.52 6.18 8.89
N ASP A 116 -20.39 4.86 8.99
CA ASP A 116 -19.87 4.16 10.16
C ASP A 116 -18.41 4.56 10.46
N ARG A 117 -17.65 4.94 9.43
CA ARG A 117 -16.28 5.46 9.54
C ARG A 117 -16.20 6.97 9.73
N GLY A 118 -17.34 7.66 9.90
CA GLY A 118 -17.41 9.12 10.09
C GLY A 118 -16.96 9.91 8.86
N ILE A 119 -17.13 9.37 7.66
CA ILE A 119 -16.72 10.00 6.41
C ILE A 119 -17.90 10.74 5.82
N ASP A 120 -17.95 12.04 6.09
CA ASP A 120 -18.93 12.90 5.44
C ASP A 120 -18.64 12.99 3.95
N ARG A 121 -19.71 12.85 3.16
CA ARG A 121 -19.61 13.08 1.72
C ARG A 121 -19.41 14.57 1.53
N ASP A 122 -18.45 14.93 0.69
CA ASP A 122 -18.59 16.14 -0.11
C ASP A 122 -19.76 15.88 -1.05
N THR A 123 -20.98 16.07 -0.54
CA THR A 123 -22.15 16.06 -1.38
C THR A 123 -21.93 17.22 -2.32
N GLY A 124 -21.53 16.94 -3.55
CA GLY A 124 -21.50 17.87 -4.69
C GLY A 124 -22.89 18.39 -5.05
N PHE A 125 -23.71 18.68 -4.04
CA PHE A 125 -24.81 19.58 -4.13
C PHE A 125 -24.20 20.93 -4.48
N LEU A 126 -24.47 21.33 -5.71
CA LEU A 126 -24.51 22.73 -6.08
C LEU A 126 -25.18 23.50 -4.93
N SER A 127 -24.58 24.60 -4.50
CA SER A 127 -25.32 25.54 -3.64
C SER A 127 -26.62 25.93 -4.33
N ASP A 128 -27.63 26.41 -3.59
CA ASP A 128 -28.91 26.79 -4.20
C ASP A 128 -28.73 27.84 -5.31
N ALA A 129 -27.69 28.67 -5.21
CA ALA A 129 -27.27 29.59 -6.26
C ALA A 129 -26.76 28.85 -7.52
N GLN A 130 -25.88 27.87 -7.35
CA GLN A 130 -25.35 27.07 -8.46
C GLN A 130 -26.41 26.16 -9.11
N ARG A 131 -27.43 25.71 -8.35
CA ARG A 131 -28.59 25.01 -8.90
C ARG A 131 -29.43 25.92 -9.79
N ARG A 132 -29.71 27.15 -9.34
CA ARG A 132 -30.48 28.15 -10.10
C ARG A 132 -29.79 28.51 -11.42
N ASP A 133 -28.50 28.82 -11.37
CA ASP A 133 -27.72 29.23 -12.55
C ASP A 133 -27.66 28.12 -13.64
N ARG A 134 -27.70 26.85 -13.22
CA ARG A 134 -27.76 25.72 -14.15
C ARG A 134 -29.15 25.52 -14.76
N LEU A 135 -30.21 25.72 -13.99
CA LEU A 135 -31.59 25.64 -14.48
C LEU A 135 -31.87 26.75 -15.50
N GLU A 136 -31.43 27.98 -15.23
CA GLU A 136 -31.58 29.12 -16.14
C GLU A 136 -30.88 28.89 -17.48
N ARG A 137 -29.72 28.22 -17.48
CA ARG A 137 -29.01 27.82 -18.71
C ARG A 137 -29.68 26.73 -19.54
N PHE A 138 -30.61 25.95 -18.97
CA PHE A 138 -31.32 24.88 -19.68
C PHE A 138 -32.73 25.30 -20.15
N THR A 139 -33.29 26.35 -19.58
CA THR A 139 -34.64 26.84 -19.90
C THR A 139 -34.66 28.15 -20.69
N GLY A 140 -33.49 28.73 -21.00
CA GLY A 140 -33.32 29.86 -21.93
C GLY A 140 -32.92 29.38 -23.32
#